data_AF-A0A962QQM7-F1
#
_entry.id   AF-A0A962QQM7-F1
#
_cell.length_a   1.000
_cell.length_b   1.000
_cell.length_c   1.000
_cell.angle_alpha   90.00
_cell.angle_beta   90.00
_cell.angle_gamma   90.00
#
_symmetry.space_group_name_H-M   'P 1'
#
loop_
_entity.id
_entity.type
_entity.pdbx_description
1 polymer ?
#
loop_
_entity_poly.entity_id
_entity_poly.type
_entity_poly.pdbx_seq_one_letter_code
_entity_poly.pdbx_strand_id
1 'polypeptide(L)'
;MNHARRAFLGGRRDTGAYLPRMPWAVEGFTTVCQRCSDCVEACQERILVTGDGGYPKVDFARAGCTFCGACAAACGYGALDPGLAHPWSLKARVGESCLSMRGITCRACGDACTERALRFQLQTGGRAVPVVNESICNGCGSCIATCPIQVIQLEEAA
;
A
#
# COMPACT_ATOMS: atom_id res chain seq x y z
N MET A 1 16.01 -21.19 -37.12
CA MET A 1 15.63 -21.70 -35.79
C MET A 1 15.95 -20.62 -34.76
N ASN A 2 14.92 -20.01 -34.18
CA ASN A 2 15.00 -18.82 -33.32
C ASN A 2 15.31 -19.23 -31.87
N HIS A 3 16.49 -18.87 -31.37
CA HIS A 3 16.84 -18.98 -29.95
C HIS A 3 16.49 -17.70 -29.19
N ALA A 4 15.18 -17.38 -29.15
CA ALA A 4 14.65 -16.25 -28.39
C ALA A 4 13.67 -16.72 -27.31
N ARG A 5 14.07 -17.69 -26.48
CA ARG A 5 13.32 -18.10 -25.27
C ARG A 5 14.27 -18.74 -24.25
N ARG A 6 14.74 -17.95 -23.28
CA ARG A 6 15.09 -18.37 -21.90
C ARG A 6 15.80 -17.22 -21.16
N ALA A 7 15.00 -16.32 -20.60
CA ALA A 7 15.40 -15.48 -19.47
C ALA A 7 14.11 -15.05 -18.74
N PHE A 8 13.37 -16.04 -18.24
CA PHE A 8 12.11 -15.86 -17.49
C PHE A 8 12.27 -16.44 -16.08
N LEU A 9 13.39 -16.14 -15.42
CA LEU A 9 13.65 -16.57 -14.05
C LEU A 9 14.33 -15.45 -13.26
N GLY A 10 13.54 -14.84 -12.38
CA GLY A 10 13.96 -14.42 -11.04
C GLY A 10 14.82 -13.17 -10.94
N GLY A 11 14.21 -12.05 -10.58
CA GLY A 11 14.97 -10.91 -10.08
C GLY A 11 14.26 -9.56 -10.10
N ARG A 12 12.97 -9.49 -9.72
CA ARG A 12 12.47 -8.21 -9.21
C ARG A 12 13.19 -8.01 -7.87
N ARG A 13 14.27 -7.24 -7.89
CA ARG A 13 14.97 -6.81 -6.68
C ARG A 13 14.00 -5.90 -5.94
N ASP A 14 13.37 -6.44 -4.91
CA ASP A 14 12.72 -5.65 -3.89
C ASP A 14 13.79 -4.96 -3.06
N THR A 15 14.24 -3.81 -3.55
CA THR A 15 15.16 -2.93 -2.83
C THR A 15 14.35 -2.05 -1.90
N GLY A 16 14.07 -2.55 -0.70
CA GLY A 16 13.46 -1.77 0.36
C GLY A 16 12.90 -2.66 1.45
N ALA A 17 13.58 -2.68 2.60
CA ALA A 17 13.22 -3.37 3.84
C ALA A 17 11.74 -3.83 3.93
N TYR A 18 11.52 -5.11 3.64
CA TYR A 18 10.24 -5.81 3.87
C TYR A 18 10.01 -5.98 5.37
N LEU A 19 9.62 -4.90 6.04
CA LEU A 19 8.76 -5.05 7.18
C LEU A 19 7.36 -5.27 6.61
N PRO A 20 6.72 -6.44 6.83
CA PRO A 20 5.31 -6.58 6.51
C PRO A 20 4.57 -5.56 7.37
N ARG A 21 4.26 -4.39 6.80
CA ARG A 21 3.63 -3.27 7.51
C ARG A 21 2.16 -3.58 7.65
N MET A 22 1.88 -4.52 8.53
CA MET A 22 0.54 -4.91 8.89
C MET A 22 -0.13 -3.75 9.66
N PRO A 23 -1.44 -3.54 9.46
CA PRO A 23 -2.18 -2.59 10.28
C PRO A 23 -2.08 -3.00 11.75
N TRP A 24 -1.74 -2.06 12.63
CA TRP A 24 -1.57 -2.25 14.07
C TRP A 24 -0.45 -3.24 14.45
N ALA A 25 0.55 -3.42 13.59
CA ALA A 25 1.71 -4.25 13.93
C ALA A 25 2.47 -3.69 15.14
N VAL A 26 2.75 -4.54 16.12
CA VAL A 26 3.65 -4.19 17.23
C VAL A 26 5.09 -4.14 16.76
N GLU A 27 5.94 -3.42 17.50
CA GLU A 27 7.39 -3.50 17.31
C GLU A 27 7.87 -4.95 17.49
N GLY A 28 8.72 -5.43 16.58
CA GLY A 28 9.14 -6.82 16.59
C GLY A 28 8.07 -7.80 16.09
N PHE A 29 7.07 -7.36 15.31
CA PHE A 29 6.02 -8.20 14.72
C PHE A 29 6.46 -9.63 14.30
N THR A 30 7.61 -9.76 13.64
CA THR A 30 8.13 -11.05 13.15
C THR A 30 8.55 -12.02 14.25
N THR A 31 8.80 -11.56 15.47
CA THR A 31 9.13 -12.42 16.63
C THR A 31 7.86 -12.91 17.34
N VAL A 32 6.77 -12.15 17.26
CA VAL A 32 5.49 -12.44 17.94
C VAL A 32 4.54 -13.23 17.03
N CYS A 33 4.53 -12.92 15.74
CA CYS A 33 3.60 -13.52 14.77
C CYS A 33 3.87 -15.02 14.56
N GLN A 34 2.87 -15.85 14.86
CA GLN A 34 2.92 -17.31 14.68
C GLN A 34 2.57 -17.78 13.25
N ARG A 35 2.31 -16.87 12.31
CA ARG A 35 2.01 -17.19 10.90
C ARG A 35 0.80 -18.12 10.73
N CYS A 36 -0.19 -18.01 11.61
CA CYS A 36 -1.43 -18.82 11.57
C CYS A 36 -2.39 -18.44 10.44
N SER A 37 -2.20 -17.28 9.80
CA SER A 37 -3.05 -16.73 8.74
C SER A 37 -4.47 -16.27 9.14
N ASP A 38 -4.85 -16.32 10.43
CA ASP A 38 -6.18 -15.84 10.90
C ASP A 38 -6.49 -14.40 10.46
N CYS A 39 -5.50 -13.51 10.53
CA CYS A 39 -5.65 -12.12 10.07
C CYS A 39 -5.92 -12.01 8.55
N VAL A 40 -5.40 -12.94 7.75
CA VAL A 40 -5.63 -12.99 6.29
C VAL A 40 -7.07 -13.39 6.02
N GLU A 41 -7.59 -14.39 6.74
CA GLU A 41 -8.97 -14.86 6.61
C GLU A 41 -10.00 -13.82 7.09
N ALA A 42 -9.67 -13.08 8.15
CA ALA A 42 -10.52 -12.03 8.71
C ALA A 42 -10.63 -10.78 7.81
N CYS A 43 -9.77 -10.62 6.81
CA CYS A 43 -9.72 -9.42 5.98
C CYS A 43 -10.80 -9.42 4.89
N GLN A 44 -11.90 -8.69 5.12
CA GLN A 44 -13.01 -8.56 4.17
C GLN A 44 -12.59 -7.94 2.82
N GLU A 45 -11.67 -6.96 2.84
CA GLU A 45 -11.13 -6.33 1.64
C GLU A 45 -10.16 -7.25 0.86
N ARG A 46 -9.79 -8.41 1.44
CA ARG A 46 -8.87 -9.40 0.84
C ARG A 46 -7.52 -8.84 0.41
N ILE A 47 -7.08 -7.76 1.07
CA ILE A 47 -5.79 -7.09 0.86
C ILE A 47 -4.65 -7.77 1.64
N LEU A 48 -4.96 -8.57 2.65
CA LEU A 48 -3.94 -9.33 3.37
C LEU A 48 -3.63 -10.62 2.61
N VAL A 49 -2.34 -10.90 2.41
CA VAL A 49 -1.84 -12.07 1.68
C VAL A 49 -0.66 -12.68 2.40
N THR A 50 -0.43 -13.98 2.22
CA THR A 50 0.78 -14.63 2.71
C THR A 50 1.97 -14.19 1.85
N GLY A 51 2.91 -13.49 2.49
CA GLY A 51 4.17 -13.06 1.90
C GLY A 51 5.30 -14.06 2.11
N ASP A 52 6.52 -13.59 1.85
CA ASP A 52 7.71 -14.41 2.00
C ASP A 52 7.93 -14.82 3.46
N GLY A 53 8.42 -16.03 3.68
CA GLY A 53 8.60 -16.59 5.01
C GLY A 53 7.29 -16.95 5.75
N GLY A 54 6.14 -16.84 5.08
CA GLY A 54 4.82 -17.18 5.63
C GLY A 54 4.18 -16.07 6.47
N TYR A 55 4.80 -14.88 6.55
CA TYR A 55 4.20 -13.75 7.25
C TYR A 55 3.09 -13.10 6.42
N PRO A 56 2.01 -12.62 7.05
CA PRO A 56 1.01 -11.84 6.34
C PRO A 56 1.62 -10.50 5.90
N LYS A 57 1.24 -10.03 4.70
CA LYS A 57 1.58 -8.71 4.18
C LYS A 57 0.36 -8.07 3.53
N VAL A 58 0.37 -6.75 3.42
CA VAL A 58 -0.67 -6.01 2.70
C VAL A 58 -0.33 -5.92 1.21
N ASP A 59 -1.33 -6.15 0.36
CA ASP A 59 -1.28 -6.04 -1.09
C ASP A 59 -2.28 -4.95 -1.57
N PHE A 60 -1.79 -3.72 -1.65
CA PHE A 60 -2.58 -2.57 -2.09
C PHE A 60 -2.90 -2.57 -3.59
N ALA A 61 -2.41 -3.54 -4.37
CA ALA A 61 -2.86 -3.70 -5.75
C ALA A 61 -4.31 -4.23 -5.82
N ARG A 62 -4.83 -4.81 -4.72
CA ARG A 62 -6.18 -5.38 -4.65
C ARG A 62 -7.23 -4.34 -4.27
N ALA A 63 -7.00 -3.62 -3.17
CA ALA A 63 -7.89 -2.60 -2.63
C ALA A 63 -7.14 -1.78 -1.56
N GLY A 64 -7.83 -0.80 -0.96
CA GLY A 64 -7.36 -0.09 0.22
C GLY A 64 -7.79 -0.75 1.53
N CYS A 65 -7.07 -0.46 2.62
CA CYS A 65 -7.48 -0.83 3.97
C CYS A 65 -8.59 0.10 4.45
N THR A 66 -9.71 -0.47 4.91
CA THR A 66 -10.83 0.27 5.52
C THR A 66 -10.65 0.56 7.00
N PHE A 67 -9.54 0.10 7.58
CA PHE A 67 -9.25 0.21 9.01
C PHE A 67 -10.33 -0.38 9.92
N CYS A 68 -10.98 -1.47 9.48
CA CYS A 68 -12.03 -2.13 10.26
C CYS A 68 -11.54 -2.83 11.54
N GLY A 69 -10.23 -3.04 11.71
CA GLY A 69 -9.65 -3.70 12.88
C GLY A 69 -9.81 -5.23 12.94
N ALA A 70 -10.50 -5.85 11.97
CA ALA A 70 -10.77 -7.30 12.00
C ALA A 70 -9.50 -8.16 12.04
N CYS A 71 -8.44 -7.75 11.36
CA CYS A 71 -7.15 -8.45 11.39
C CYS A 71 -6.49 -8.41 12.79
N ALA A 72 -6.58 -7.27 13.48
CA ALA A 72 -6.04 -7.10 14.82
C ALA A 72 -6.87 -7.89 15.83
N ALA A 73 -8.20 -7.85 15.73
CA ALA A 73 -9.10 -8.61 16.59
C ALA A 73 -8.94 -10.13 16.44
N ALA A 74 -8.62 -10.61 15.24
CA ALA A 74 -8.33 -12.02 14.98
C ALA A 74 -6.96 -12.47 15.51
N CYS A 75 -6.08 -11.55 15.90
CA CYS A 75 -4.73 -11.89 16.33
C CYS A 75 -4.71 -12.37 17.80
N GLY A 76 -4.79 -13.68 18.00
CA GLY A 76 -4.71 -14.29 19.34
C GLY A 76 -3.33 -14.26 20.01
N TYR A 77 -2.27 -13.84 19.28
CA TYR A 77 -0.88 -13.86 19.76
C TYR A 77 -0.32 -12.47 20.11
N GLY A 78 -1.12 -11.40 19.95
CA GLY A 78 -0.68 -10.04 20.24
C GLY A 78 0.36 -9.47 19.26
N ALA A 79 0.51 -10.07 18.07
CA ALA A 79 1.37 -9.50 17.03
C ALA A 79 0.74 -8.24 16.39
N LEU A 80 -0.58 -8.11 16.48
CA LEU A 80 -1.33 -6.93 16.06
C LEU A 80 -2.09 -6.39 17.28
N ASP A 81 -1.85 -5.13 17.64
CA ASP A 81 -2.42 -4.50 18.83
C ASP A 81 -3.45 -3.41 18.46
N PRO A 82 -4.76 -3.68 18.60
CA PRO A 82 -5.80 -2.69 18.30
C PRO A 82 -5.76 -1.47 19.25
N GLY A 83 -5.00 -1.52 20.35
CA GLY A 83 -4.76 -0.40 21.25
C GLY A 83 -3.81 0.67 20.69
N LEU A 84 -3.06 0.37 19.62
CA LEU A 84 -2.24 1.37 18.95
C LEU A 84 -3.14 2.43 18.28
N ALA A 85 -2.83 3.70 18.55
CA ALA A 85 -3.64 4.84 18.10
C ALA A 85 -3.81 4.91 16.58
N HIS A 86 -2.85 4.39 15.81
CA HIS A 86 -2.89 4.37 14.35
C HIS A 86 -2.43 3.00 13.84
N PRO A 87 -3.00 2.52 12.72
CA PRO A 87 -2.60 1.25 12.11
C PRO A 87 -1.15 1.28 11.60
N TRP A 88 -0.66 2.46 11.22
CA TRP A 88 0.70 2.73 10.76
C TRP A 88 0.90 4.24 10.57
N SER A 89 2.13 4.65 10.23
CA SER A 89 2.50 6.01 9.83
C SER A 89 2.68 6.19 8.31
N LEU A 90 2.15 5.25 7.50
CA LEU A 90 2.33 5.25 6.05
C LEU A 90 1.66 6.44 5.36
N LYS A 91 2.32 7.00 4.33
CA LYS A 91 1.84 8.10 3.48
C LYS A 91 1.99 7.74 2.01
N ALA A 92 1.04 8.21 1.21
CA ALA A 92 1.09 8.02 -0.24
C ALA A 92 2.16 8.91 -0.88
N ARG A 93 2.90 8.32 -1.82
CA ARG A 93 3.88 8.99 -2.67
C ARG A 93 3.54 8.70 -4.13
N VAL A 94 3.54 9.74 -4.96
CA VAL A 94 3.25 9.62 -6.39
C VAL A 94 4.54 9.76 -7.17
N GLY A 95 4.87 8.75 -7.96
CA GLY A 95 6.08 8.70 -8.77
C GLY A 95 6.05 9.64 -9.98
N GLU A 96 7.24 9.98 -10.46
CA GLU A 96 7.50 10.97 -11.52
C GLU A 96 6.83 10.66 -12.87
N SER A 97 6.54 9.38 -13.13
CA SER A 97 5.91 8.93 -14.38
C SER A 97 4.39 9.16 -14.42
N CYS A 98 3.80 9.87 -13.46
CA CYS A 98 2.36 10.18 -13.42
C CYS A 98 1.84 10.78 -14.74
N LEU A 99 0.74 10.21 -15.24
CA LEU A 99 0.08 10.66 -16.47
C LEU A 99 -0.29 12.15 -16.42
N SER A 100 -0.77 12.64 -15.29
CA SER A 100 -1.18 14.04 -15.09
C SER A 100 -0.01 15.02 -15.14
N MET A 101 1.16 14.61 -14.65
CA MET A 101 2.40 15.38 -14.79
C MET A 101 2.90 15.40 -16.24
N ARG A 102 2.47 14.44 -17.06
CA ARG A 102 2.79 14.32 -18.50
C ARG A 102 1.73 14.93 -19.42
N GLY A 103 0.76 15.65 -18.88
CA GLY A 103 -0.26 16.37 -19.67
C GLY A 103 -1.46 15.51 -20.09
N ILE A 104 -1.59 14.30 -19.56
CA ILE A 104 -2.77 13.45 -19.76
C ILE A 104 -3.76 13.71 -18.63
N THR A 105 -5.03 13.98 -18.94
CA THR A 105 -6.07 14.20 -17.93
C THR A 105 -6.39 12.92 -17.18
N CYS A 106 -5.71 12.67 -16.07
CA CYS A 106 -5.97 11.58 -15.14
C CYS A 106 -6.13 12.14 -13.72
N ARG A 107 -7.16 11.70 -12.99
CA ARG A 107 -7.39 12.07 -11.59
C ARG A 107 -7.86 10.90 -10.71
N ALA A 108 -7.81 9.68 -11.23
CA ALA A 108 -8.37 8.49 -10.60
C ALA A 108 -7.95 8.32 -9.13
N CYS A 109 -6.67 8.51 -8.81
CA CYS A 109 -6.18 8.41 -7.43
C CYS A 109 -6.68 9.53 -6.49
N GLY A 110 -6.96 10.72 -7.03
CA GLY A 110 -7.58 11.81 -6.27
C GLY A 110 -9.05 11.53 -6.01
N ASP A 111 -9.76 11.01 -7.02
CA ASP A 111 -11.18 10.66 -6.91
C ASP A 111 -11.40 9.49 -5.94
N ALA A 112 -10.48 8.51 -5.92
CA ALA A 112 -10.51 7.39 -4.97
C ALA A 112 -10.08 7.78 -3.54
N CYS A 113 -9.49 8.95 -3.33
CA CYS A 113 -9.03 9.40 -2.02
C CYS A 113 -10.18 10.04 -1.24
N THR A 114 -10.90 9.23 -0.46
CA THR A 114 -12.03 9.67 0.39
C THR A 114 -11.63 10.77 1.38
N GLU A 115 -10.42 10.69 1.93
CA GLU A 115 -9.86 11.71 2.84
C GLU A 115 -9.53 13.03 2.14
N ARG A 116 -9.51 13.07 0.81
CA ARG A 116 -9.08 14.22 0.00
C ARG A 116 -7.68 14.72 0.33
N ALA A 117 -6.81 13.80 0.78
CA ALA A 117 -5.40 14.05 1.04
C ALA A 117 -4.60 14.20 -0.27
N LEU A 118 -4.99 13.50 -1.33
CA LEU A 118 -4.36 13.59 -2.65
C LEU A 118 -5.17 14.52 -3.55
N ARG A 119 -4.56 15.63 -3.98
CA ARG A 119 -5.18 16.65 -4.86
C ARG A 119 -4.29 16.94 -6.04
N PHE A 120 -4.83 17.62 -7.05
CA PHE A 120 -4.10 18.00 -8.25
C PHE A 120 -3.98 19.52 -8.35
N GLN A 121 -2.76 20.03 -8.34
CA GLN A 121 -2.47 21.43 -8.61
C GLN A 121 -2.30 21.63 -10.11
N LEU A 122 -3.16 22.45 -10.71
CA LEU A 122 -3.09 22.78 -12.13
C LEU A 122 -1.80 23.53 -12.44
N GLN A 123 -1.15 23.16 -13.54
CA GLN A 123 0.04 23.79 -14.08
C GLN A 123 -0.22 24.28 -15.50
N THR A 124 0.71 25.07 -16.04
CA THR A 124 0.69 25.46 -17.45
C THR A 124 0.89 24.25 -18.37
N GLY A 125 0.46 24.37 -19.63
CA GLY A 125 0.63 23.31 -20.63
C GLY A 125 -0.23 22.07 -20.39
N GLY A 126 -1.39 22.21 -19.73
CA GLY A 126 -2.36 21.12 -19.51
C GLY A 126 -1.93 20.07 -18.48
N ARG A 127 -0.83 20.30 -17.77
CA ARG A 127 -0.32 19.41 -16.73
C ARG A 127 -1.00 19.68 -15.40
N ALA A 128 -1.09 18.65 -14.56
CA ALA A 128 -1.50 18.79 -13.18
C ALA A 128 -0.60 17.95 -12.29
N VAL A 129 -0.01 18.58 -11.28
CA VAL A 129 0.90 17.93 -10.34
C VAL A 129 0.09 17.37 -9.17
N PRO A 130 0.16 16.06 -8.89
CA PRO A 130 -0.45 15.48 -7.71
C PRO A 130 0.31 15.93 -6.46
N VAL A 131 -0.43 16.39 -5.45
CA VAL A 131 0.09 16.81 -4.15
C VAL A 131 -0.62 16.02 -3.07
N VAL A 132 0.15 15.35 -2.21
CA VAL A 132 -0.35 14.59 -1.07
C VAL A 132 -0.15 15.44 0.19
N ASN A 133 -1.24 15.72 0.89
CA ASN A 133 -1.21 16.30 2.23
C ASN A 133 -0.96 15.18 3.26
N GLU A 134 0.24 15.14 3.81
CA GLU A 134 0.66 14.10 4.76
C GLU A 134 -0.07 14.14 6.09
N SER A 135 -0.56 15.31 6.54
CA SER A 135 -1.31 15.38 7.79
C SER A 135 -2.72 14.78 7.68
N ILE A 136 -3.25 14.67 6.45
CA ILE A 136 -4.56 14.08 6.17
C ILE A 136 -4.44 12.64 5.67
N CYS A 137 -3.38 12.30 4.94
CA CYS A 137 -3.19 10.95 4.41
C CYS A 137 -3.06 9.93 5.53
N ASN A 138 -3.98 8.98 5.62
CA ASN A 138 -3.97 7.90 6.60
C ASN A 138 -3.29 6.60 6.09
N GLY A 139 -2.76 6.63 4.86
CA GLY A 139 -2.10 5.46 4.28
C GLY A 139 -3.04 4.30 3.96
N CYS A 140 -4.33 4.53 3.67
CA CYS A 140 -5.26 3.45 3.34
C CYS A 140 -4.89 2.69 2.06
N GLY A 141 -4.16 3.31 1.14
CA GLY A 141 -3.71 2.68 -0.11
C GLY A 141 -4.76 2.58 -1.22
N SER A 142 -5.99 3.08 -1.05
CA SER A 142 -7.03 3.06 -2.12
C SER A 142 -6.59 3.73 -3.42
N CYS A 143 -5.67 4.69 -3.34
CA CYS A 143 -5.08 5.36 -4.50
C CYS A 143 -4.17 4.45 -5.35
N ILE A 144 -3.62 3.36 -4.79
CA ILE A 144 -2.66 2.49 -5.47
C ILE A 144 -3.37 1.62 -6.50
N ALA A 145 -4.39 0.86 -6.09
CA ALA A 145 -5.15 -0.04 -6.97
C ALA A 145 -5.79 0.70 -8.16
N THR A 146 -6.23 1.95 -7.96
CA THR A 146 -6.86 2.74 -9.03
C THR A 146 -5.86 3.39 -10.00
N CYS A 147 -4.55 3.40 -9.69
CA CYS A 147 -3.56 4.04 -10.54
C CYS A 147 -3.30 3.19 -11.80
N PRO A 148 -3.67 3.64 -13.01
CA PRO A 148 -3.62 2.80 -14.22
C PRO A 148 -2.19 2.42 -14.65
N ILE A 149 -1.19 3.14 -14.16
CA ILE A 149 0.23 2.89 -14.45
C ILE A 149 1.03 2.55 -13.18
N GLN A 150 0.35 2.30 -12.05
CA GLN A 150 0.93 1.80 -10.80
C GLN A 150 2.16 2.58 -10.29
N VAL A 151 2.11 3.92 -10.38
CA VAL A 151 3.19 4.81 -9.91
C VAL A 151 2.99 5.32 -8.49
N ILE A 152 2.07 4.76 -7.72
CA ILE A 152 1.78 5.21 -6.34
C ILE A 152 2.24 4.14 -5.37
N GLN A 153 2.93 4.56 -4.32
CA GLN A 153 3.43 3.70 -3.25
C GLN A 153 3.10 4.29 -1.88
N LEU A 154 3.16 3.46 -0.85
CA LEU A 154 3.11 3.90 0.55
C LEU A 154 4.52 3.80 1.15
N GLU A 155 4.93 4.87 1.80
CA GLU A 155 6.22 4.99 2.48
C GLU A 155 6.01 5.52 3.90
N GLU A 156 6.97 5.35 4.80
CA GLU A 156 6.89 6.00 6.12
C GLU A 156 6.90 7.52 5.97
N ALA A 157 6.07 8.20 6.77
CA ALA A 157 6.24 9.64 6.96
C ALA A 157 7.66 9.92 7.48
N ALA A 158 8.32 10.91 6.87
CA ALA A 158 9.64 11.38 7.31
C ALA A 158 9.55 12.20 8.59
#